data_AF-A0A6S7IK48-F1
#
_entry.id   AF-A0A6S7IK48-F1
#
_cell.length_a   1.000
_cell.length_b   1.000
_cell.length_c   1.000
_cell.angle_alpha   90.00
_cell.angle_beta   90.00
_cell.angle_gamma   90.00
#
_symmetry.space_group_name_H-M   'P 1'
#
loop_
_entity.id
_entity.type
_entity.pdbx_description
1 polymer ?
#
loop_
_entity_poly.entity_id
_entity_poly.type
_entity_poly.pdbx_seq_one_letter_code
_entity_poly.pdbx_strand_id
1 'polypeptide(L)'
;MASYKHGINLFHLILLAELFLAFSESKADGAKLSQLEGKSPRRGPLGQLLGQDAPVAHIDNGILNGKEEDSHNPKKRIVAATAAVVSAGAVTISALIAAVNAIGNVQRKISIGITNDGRYQFEALNTYFFSGTSDQVLPNYVPPNKGVIYTARKTSGAATGAVGVISFYITNEDITLCVLFSVPYDYNLYSNWWNAKVYQGKKYANYNAYNDLYYSSSPFKGDNRYHSKSLGWHYTAKGVMSSSGTGYLQLSVKKQ
;
A
#
# COMPACT_ATOMS: atom_id res chain seq x y z
N MET A 1 -12.69 -0.71 -47.03
CA MET A 1 -12.97 -0.87 -45.59
C MET A 1 -11.76 -1.53 -44.94
N ALA A 2 -10.95 -0.77 -44.21
CA ALA A 2 -9.77 -1.30 -43.51
C ALA A 2 -10.20 -1.87 -42.15
N SER A 3 -9.97 -3.17 -41.95
CA SER A 3 -10.23 -3.88 -40.69
C SER A 3 -8.96 -3.82 -39.83
N TYR A 4 -8.98 -3.00 -38.79
CA TYR A 4 -7.92 -2.96 -37.77
C TYR A 4 -8.09 -4.15 -36.82
N LYS A 5 -7.35 -5.24 -37.07
CA LYS A 5 -7.18 -6.32 -36.07
C LYS A 5 -6.22 -5.82 -34.99
N HIS A 6 -6.73 -5.58 -33.79
CA HIS A 6 -5.94 -5.38 -32.58
C HIS A 6 -5.26 -6.69 -32.20
N GLY A 7 -4.00 -6.87 -32.61
CA GLY A 7 -3.13 -7.90 -32.06
C GLY A 7 -2.64 -7.48 -30.69
N ILE A 8 -3.04 -8.20 -29.64
CA ILE A 8 -2.41 -8.08 -28.32
C ILE A 8 -0.96 -8.56 -28.49
N ASN A 9 -0.01 -7.66 -28.31
CA ASN A 9 1.42 -7.92 -28.47
C ASN A 9 1.86 -9.02 -27.50
N LEU A 10 2.62 -10.02 -27.99
CA LEU A 10 3.14 -11.15 -27.22
C LEU A 10 3.90 -10.71 -25.95
N PHE A 11 4.54 -9.54 -25.97
CA PHE A 11 5.17 -8.93 -24.78
C PHE A 11 4.17 -8.60 -23.66
N HIS A 12 2.93 -8.24 -24.00
CA HIS A 12 1.88 -7.95 -23.01
C HIS A 12 1.40 -9.24 -22.32
N LEU A 13 1.39 -10.37 -23.04
CA LEU A 13 0.98 -11.66 -22.51
C LEU A 13 2.03 -12.26 -21.56
N ILE A 14 3.31 -12.12 -21.91
CA ILE A 14 4.43 -12.58 -21.07
C ILE A 14 4.49 -11.78 -19.77
N LEU A 15 4.32 -10.46 -19.83
CA LEU A 15 4.30 -9.61 -18.65
C LEU A 15 3.12 -9.93 -17.71
N LEU A 16 1.92 -10.17 -18.26
CA LEU A 16 0.78 -10.62 -17.48
C LEU A 16 1.05 -11.98 -16.82
N ALA A 17 1.77 -12.89 -17.49
CA ALA A 17 2.15 -14.17 -16.92
C ALA A 17 3.16 -14.04 -15.78
N GLU A 18 4.17 -13.17 -15.89
CA GLU A 18 5.15 -12.93 -14.81
C GLU A 18 4.50 -12.30 -13.58
N LEU A 19 3.63 -11.29 -13.78
CA LEU A 19 2.82 -10.72 -12.70
C LEU A 19 1.87 -11.77 -12.11
N PHE A 20 1.22 -12.58 -12.94
CA PHE A 20 0.31 -13.62 -12.48
C PHE A 20 1.03 -14.71 -11.70
N LEU A 21 2.24 -15.12 -12.09
CA LEU A 21 3.07 -16.09 -11.36
C LEU A 21 3.48 -15.53 -9.99
N ALA A 22 3.96 -14.28 -9.94
CA ALA A 22 4.30 -13.61 -8.69
C ALA A 22 3.09 -13.48 -7.73
N PHE A 23 1.88 -13.24 -8.28
CA PHE A 23 0.65 -13.17 -7.48
C PHE A 23 0.05 -14.54 -7.14
N SER A 24 0.26 -15.56 -7.97
CA SER A 24 -0.20 -16.94 -7.79
C SER A 24 0.48 -17.59 -6.59
N GLU A 25 1.80 -17.46 -6.48
CA GLU A 25 2.58 -17.97 -5.34
C GLU A 25 2.10 -17.36 -4.02
N SER A 26 1.75 -16.07 -4.01
CA SER A 26 1.18 -15.40 -2.83
C SER A 26 -0.21 -15.91 -2.43
N LYS A 27 -1.04 -16.31 -3.40
CA LYS A 27 -2.43 -16.73 -3.15
C LYS A 27 -2.53 -18.19 -2.67
N ALA A 28 -1.62 -19.06 -3.11
CA ALA A 28 -1.54 -20.45 -2.67
C ALA A 28 -1.29 -20.56 -1.15
N ASP A 29 -0.50 -19.64 -0.59
CA ASP A 29 -0.23 -19.57 0.85
C ASP A 29 -1.38 -18.98 1.68
N GLY A 30 -2.19 -18.09 1.08
CA GLY A 30 -3.36 -17.49 1.70
C GLY A 30 -4.60 -18.40 1.72
N ALA A 31 -4.81 -19.21 0.68
CA ALA A 31 -5.95 -20.14 0.58
C ALA A 31 -5.87 -21.30 1.58
N LYS A 32 -4.66 -21.63 2.07
CA LYS A 32 -4.45 -22.64 3.11
C LYS A 32 -4.85 -22.16 4.52
N LEU A 33 -5.00 -20.85 4.72
CA LEU A 33 -5.34 -20.24 6.02
C LEU A 33 -6.85 -20.04 6.24
N SER A 34 -7.63 -19.82 5.18
CA SER A 34 -9.07 -19.59 5.28
C SER A 34 -9.89 -20.84 5.64
N GLN A 35 -9.27 -22.03 5.67
CA GLN A 35 -9.93 -23.28 6.06
C GLN A 35 -9.84 -23.59 7.56
N LEU A 36 -9.18 -22.74 8.37
CA LEU A 36 -8.98 -22.98 9.82
C LEU A 36 -9.73 -22.02 10.75
N GLU A 37 -10.43 -20.99 10.25
CA GLU A 37 -11.22 -20.07 11.09
C GLU A 37 -12.72 -20.38 11.03
N GLY A 38 -13.13 -21.45 11.70
CA GLY A 38 -14.53 -21.82 11.91
C GLY A 38 -14.89 -21.84 13.40
N LYS A 39 -15.80 -20.94 13.80
CA LYS A 39 -16.45 -20.75 15.13
C LYS A 39 -15.73 -19.86 16.14
N SER A 40 -16.30 -18.68 16.37
CA SER A 40 -16.13 -17.91 17.61
C SER A 40 -17.51 -17.70 18.29
N PRO A 41 -17.61 -17.76 19.64
CA PRO A 41 -18.88 -17.64 20.36
C PRO A 41 -19.37 -16.19 20.44
N ARG A 42 -20.70 -16.00 20.40
CA ARG A 42 -21.39 -14.71 20.55
C ARG A 42 -21.06 -14.07 21.91
N ARG A 43 -20.73 -12.78 21.95
CA ARG A 43 -20.71 -11.96 23.18
C ARG A 43 -21.75 -10.83 23.08
N GLY A 44 -22.57 -10.73 24.12
CA GLY A 44 -23.56 -9.67 24.33
C GLY A 44 -22.93 -8.34 24.83
N PRO A 45 -23.75 -7.30 25.04
CA PRO A 45 -23.28 -5.93 25.20
C PRO A 45 -22.64 -5.65 26.56
N LEU A 46 -21.60 -4.80 26.54
CA LEU A 46 -20.87 -4.29 27.71
C LEU A 46 -21.80 -3.45 28.60
N GLY A 47 -22.03 -3.93 29.83
CA GLY A 47 -22.58 -3.14 30.93
C GLY A 47 -21.48 -2.77 31.95
N GLN A 48 -21.50 -1.52 32.38
CA GLN A 48 -20.81 -0.94 33.53
C GLN A 48 -20.68 -1.88 34.74
N LEU A 49 -19.60 -1.76 35.51
CA LEU A 49 -19.62 -1.67 36.97
C LEU A 49 -18.26 -1.15 37.50
N LEU A 50 -18.37 -0.13 38.37
CA LEU A 50 -17.30 0.50 39.15
C LEU A 50 -17.15 -0.21 40.50
N GLY A 51 -15.90 -0.32 40.97
CA GLY A 51 -15.49 -0.23 42.39
C GLY A 51 -15.76 -1.41 43.35
N GLN A 52 -14.70 -1.89 44.01
CA GLN A 52 -14.51 -1.90 45.48
C GLN A 52 -13.26 -2.70 45.91
N ASP A 53 -12.68 -2.28 47.03
CA ASP A 53 -11.36 -2.63 47.59
C ASP A 53 -11.28 -3.97 48.36
N ALA A 54 -10.07 -4.56 48.31
CA ALA A 54 -9.35 -5.38 49.32
C ALA A 54 -9.77 -6.85 49.60
N PRO A 55 -8.89 -7.71 50.18
CA PRO A 55 -7.50 -7.53 50.60
C PRO A 55 -6.48 -8.55 50.03
N VAL A 56 -5.19 -8.23 50.23
CA VAL A 56 -4.01 -9.06 49.95
C VAL A 56 -3.88 -10.19 50.97
N ALA A 57 -3.70 -11.43 50.50
CA ALA A 57 -3.30 -12.58 51.31
C ALA A 57 -2.01 -13.20 50.75
N HIS A 58 -0.96 -13.23 51.57
CA HIS A 58 0.21 -14.05 51.38
C HIS A 58 -0.17 -15.52 51.57
N ILE A 59 0.22 -16.40 50.64
CA ILE A 59 0.36 -17.82 50.90
C ILE A 59 1.48 -18.46 50.09
N ASP A 60 2.06 -19.45 50.75
CA ASP A 60 3.34 -20.13 50.59
C ASP A 60 3.56 -20.88 49.27
N ASN A 61 4.85 -21.08 48.95
CA ASN A 61 5.32 -21.87 47.82
C ASN A 61 5.06 -23.37 48.03
N GLY A 62 3.98 -23.88 47.46
CA GLY A 62 3.70 -25.31 47.31
C GLY A 62 3.88 -25.76 45.86
N ILE A 63 4.92 -26.55 45.61
CA ILE A 63 5.16 -27.28 44.36
C ILE A 63 3.97 -28.19 44.07
N LEU A 64 3.22 -27.94 43.00
CA LEU A 64 2.31 -28.90 42.39
C LEU A 64 2.52 -28.92 40.88
N ASN A 65 3.06 -30.04 40.41
CA ASN A 65 3.18 -30.43 39.01
C ASN A 65 1.81 -30.37 38.30
N GLY A 66 1.60 -29.32 37.51
CA GLY A 66 0.58 -29.26 36.46
C GLY A 66 1.31 -29.18 35.12
N LYS A 67 0.99 -30.08 34.21
CA LYS A 67 1.49 -30.05 32.83
C LYS A 67 1.00 -28.76 32.16
N GLU A 68 1.89 -27.81 31.93
CA GLU A 68 1.65 -26.69 31.02
C GLU A 68 1.57 -27.28 29.60
N GLU A 69 0.35 -27.36 29.08
CA GLU A 69 0.11 -27.49 27.65
C GLU A 69 0.47 -26.13 27.02
N ASP A 70 1.74 -25.99 26.63
CA ASP A 70 2.24 -24.84 25.86
C ASP A 70 1.54 -24.84 24.50
N SER A 71 0.37 -24.19 24.43
CA SER A 71 -0.26 -23.83 23.18
C SER A 71 0.52 -22.67 22.57
N HIS A 72 1.73 -22.96 22.11
CA HIS A 72 2.50 -22.10 21.24
C HIS A 72 1.73 -22.00 19.92
N ASN A 73 0.78 -21.06 19.82
CA ASN A 73 0.25 -20.64 18.53
C ASN A 73 1.28 -19.66 17.95
N PRO A 74 2.16 -20.08 17.03
CA PRO A 74 3.11 -19.15 16.45
C PRO A 74 2.28 -18.11 15.71
N LYS A 75 2.31 -16.85 16.17
CA LYS A 75 1.83 -15.71 15.37
C LYS A 75 2.56 -15.80 14.03
N LYS A 76 1.87 -16.33 13.02
CA LYS A 76 2.41 -16.56 11.68
C LYS A 76 2.94 -15.22 11.20
N ARG A 77 4.26 -15.05 11.20
CA ARG A 77 4.93 -13.89 10.60
C ARG A 77 4.50 -13.87 9.14
N ILE A 78 3.60 -12.96 8.77
CA ILE A 78 3.40 -12.62 7.38
C ILE A 78 4.73 -12.01 6.94
N VAL A 79 5.48 -12.75 6.13
CA VAL A 79 6.70 -12.23 5.52
C VAL A 79 6.23 -11.23 4.47
N ALA A 80 6.55 -9.95 4.68
CA ALA A 80 6.20 -8.93 3.71
C ALA A 80 6.94 -9.20 2.40
N ALA A 81 6.20 -9.24 1.28
CA ALA A 81 6.78 -9.48 -0.04
C ALA A 81 7.41 -8.19 -0.58
N THR A 82 8.55 -8.23 -1.24
CA THR A 82 9.10 -7.03 -1.88
C THR A 82 8.23 -6.65 -3.09
N ALA A 83 7.86 -5.38 -3.20
CA ALA A 83 7.15 -4.86 -4.38
C ALA A 83 8.02 -4.95 -5.64
N ALA A 84 7.40 -5.35 -6.74
CA ALA A 84 8.11 -5.64 -7.98
C ALA A 84 8.63 -4.37 -8.66
N VAL A 85 9.89 -4.41 -9.11
CA VAL A 85 10.46 -3.43 -10.04
C VAL A 85 10.28 -3.95 -11.45
N VAL A 86 9.60 -3.17 -12.30
CA VAL A 86 9.24 -3.54 -13.68
C VAL A 86 9.76 -2.49 -14.66
N SER A 87 9.68 -2.75 -15.96
CA SER A 87 9.93 -1.69 -16.96
C SER A 87 8.90 -0.57 -16.82
N ALA A 88 9.26 0.68 -17.12
CA ALA A 88 8.29 1.79 -17.02
C ALA A 88 7.02 1.54 -17.86
N GLY A 89 7.17 0.99 -19.07
CA GLY A 89 6.04 0.61 -19.95
C GLY A 89 5.16 -0.53 -19.42
N ALA A 90 5.63 -1.30 -18.43
CA ALA A 90 4.84 -2.35 -17.78
C ALA A 90 3.88 -1.81 -16.70
N VAL A 91 4.12 -0.59 -16.19
CA VAL A 91 3.22 0.06 -15.22
C VAL A 91 2.00 0.60 -15.96
N THR A 92 1.09 -0.30 -16.33
CA THR A 92 -0.17 0.02 -17.01
C THR A 92 -1.35 -0.01 -16.03
N ILE A 93 -2.45 0.67 -16.37
CA ILE A 93 -3.70 0.59 -15.57
C ILE A 93 -4.17 -0.87 -15.44
N SER A 94 -4.05 -1.68 -16.49
CA SER A 94 -4.41 -3.11 -16.45
C SER A 94 -3.57 -3.91 -15.45
N ALA A 95 -2.24 -3.67 -15.41
CA ALA A 95 -1.36 -4.31 -14.44
C ALA A 95 -1.69 -3.87 -12.99
N LEU A 96 -2.04 -2.60 -12.80
CA LEU A 96 -2.50 -2.09 -11.51
C LEU A 96 -3.83 -2.71 -11.07
N ILE A 97 -4.80 -2.83 -11.97
CA ILE A 97 -6.07 -3.52 -11.70
C ILE A 97 -5.82 -4.99 -11.31
N ALA A 98 -4.91 -5.69 -12.01
CA ALA A 98 -4.53 -7.05 -11.64
C ALA A 98 -3.92 -7.10 -10.23
N ALA A 99 -3.00 -6.19 -9.92
CA ALA A 99 -2.34 -6.10 -8.63
C ALA A 99 -3.31 -5.82 -7.47
N VAL A 100 -4.24 -4.86 -7.63
CA VAL A 100 -5.22 -4.55 -6.57
C VAL A 100 -6.24 -5.69 -6.39
N ASN A 101 -6.56 -6.44 -7.45
CA ASN A 101 -7.42 -7.62 -7.35
C ASN A 101 -6.75 -8.76 -6.61
N ALA A 102 -5.43 -8.93 -6.75
CA ALA A 102 -4.66 -9.96 -6.05
C ALA A 102 -4.67 -9.81 -4.52
N ILE A 103 -4.90 -8.60 -3.99
CA ILE A 103 -5.06 -8.35 -2.54
C ILE A 103 -6.26 -9.11 -1.93
N GLY A 104 -7.20 -9.60 -2.77
CA GLY A 104 -8.38 -10.34 -2.31
C GLY A 104 -9.53 -9.43 -1.87
N ASN A 105 -10.51 -9.99 -1.16
CA ASN A 105 -11.76 -9.30 -0.82
C ASN A 105 -11.59 -8.33 0.37
N VAL A 106 -11.02 -7.16 0.11
CA VAL A 106 -10.84 -6.08 1.10
C VAL A 106 -11.55 -4.82 0.59
N GLN A 107 -12.38 -4.22 1.44
CA GLN A 107 -13.27 -3.10 1.04
C GLN A 107 -12.53 -1.84 0.57
N ARG A 108 -11.36 -1.55 1.15
CA ARG A 108 -10.54 -0.39 0.80
C ARG A 108 -9.12 -0.86 0.51
N LYS A 109 -8.69 -0.66 -0.72
CA LYS A 109 -7.38 -1.12 -1.23
C LYS A 109 -7.00 -0.35 -2.48
N ILE A 110 -5.69 -0.29 -2.73
CA ILE A 110 -5.12 0.45 -3.84
C ILE A 110 -3.85 -0.23 -4.35
N SER A 111 -3.68 -0.26 -5.66
CA SER A 111 -2.39 -0.48 -6.31
C SER A 111 -1.80 0.86 -6.77
N ILE A 112 -0.52 1.09 -6.49
CA ILE A 112 0.20 2.32 -6.81
C ILE A 112 1.34 1.96 -7.75
N GLY A 113 1.30 2.48 -8.97
CA GLY A 113 2.36 2.38 -9.96
C GLY A 113 3.13 3.69 -10.05
N ILE A 114 4.44 3.67 -9.82
CA ILE A 114 5.30 4.85 -9.93
C ILE A 114 6.42 4.56 -10.91
N THR A 115 6.48 5.27 -12.04
CA THR A 115 7.58 5.17 -13.01
C THR A 115 8.61 6.27 -12.81
N ASN A 116 9.88 5.88 -12.91
CA ASN A 116 11.02 6.76 -12.96
C ASN A 116 11.41 6.99 -14.43
N ASP A 117 10.84 8.02 -15.02
CA ASP A 117 11.13 8.44 -16.40
C ASP A 117 12.21 9.53 -16.42
N GLY A 118 12.95 9.68 -15.31
CA GLY A 118 14.12 10.54 -15.18
C GLY A 118 15.43 9.76 -15.38
N ARG A 119 16.55 10.47 -15.20
CA ARG A 119 17.90 9.93 -15.40
C ARG A 119 18.57 9.42 -14.12
N TYR A 120 18.02 9.70 -12.95
CA TYR A 120 18.60 9.30 -11.67
C TYR A 120 17.75 8.25 -10.98
N GLN A 121 18.41 7.33 -10.29
CA GLN A 121 17.78 6.28 -9.52
C GLN A 121 17.01 6.83 -8.32
N PHE A 122 15.90 6.20 -7.98
CA PHE A 122 15.17 6.43 -6.74
C PHE A 122 15.63 5.40 -5.70
N GLU A 123 16.05 5.83 -4.52
CA GLU A 123 16.31 5.02 -3.34
C GLU A 123 15.08 5.03 -2.43
N ALA A 124 14.48 3.88 -2.12
CA ALA A 124 13.33 3.84 -1.24
C ALA A 124 13.74 4.18 0.20
N LEU A 125 13.00 5.09 0.83
CA LEU A 125 13.19 5.42 2.24
C LEU A 125 12.20 4.66 3.13
N ASN A 126 10.92 5.03 3.03
CA ASN A 126 9.85 4.38 3.78
C ASN A 126 8.48 4.70 3.16
N THR A 127 7.47 3.98 3.65
CA THR A 127 6.07 4.35 3.52
C THR A 127 5.54 4.72 4.90
N TYR A 128 4.94 5.89 5.03
CA TYR A 128 4.18 6.28 6.22
C TYR A 128 2.69 6.02 5.97
N PHE A 129 2.06 5.22 6.83
CA PHE A 129 0.61 5.00 6.80
C PHE A 129 -0.07 5.88 7.84
N PHE A 130 -0.87 6.83 7.37
CA PHE A 130 -1.83 7.52 8.23
C PHE A 130 -3.01 6.60 8.57
N SER A 131 -3.42 5.77 7.62
CA SER A 131 -4.46 4.75 7.79
C SER A 131 -4.16 3.53 6.93
N GLY A 132 -4.39 2.34 7.46
CA GLY A 132 -4.18 1.10 6.72
C GLY A 132 -2.76 0.56 6.83
N THR A 133 -2.41 -0.32 5.90
CA THR A 133 -1.15 -1.05 5.88
C THR A 133 -0.83 -1.55 4.47
N SER A 134 0.34 -2.19 4.32
CA SER A 134 0.72 -2.96 3.16
C SER A 134 1.38 -4.25 3.60
N ASP A 135 1.13 -5.32 2.86
CA ASP A 135 1.85 -6.58 3.02
C ASP A 135 3.14 -6.60 2.16
N GLN A 136 3.51 -5.45 1.57
CA GLN A 136 4.70 -5.27 0.74
C GLN A 136 5.73 -4.33 1.35
N VAL A 137 7.01 -4.64 1.09
CA VAL A 137 8.15 -3.74 1.31
C VAL A 137 8.49 -3.04 0.00
N LEU A 138 8.88 -1.76 0.06
CA LEU A 138 9.38 -1.06 -1.12
C LEU A 138 10.68 -1.72 -1.62
N PRO A 139 10.91 -1.84 -2.94
CA PRO A 139 12.21 -2.25 -3.44
C PRO A 139 13.24 -1.19 -3.04
N ASN A 140 14.47 -1.62 -2.70
CA ASN A 140 15.52 -0.69 -2.28
C ASN A 140 15.78 0.42 -3.33
N TYR A 141 15.64 0.08 -4.62
CA TYR A 141 15.87 1.00 -5.71
C TYR A 141 14.86 0.88 -6.85
N VAL A 142 14.55 2.02 -7.49
CA VAL A 142 13.84 2.08 -8.79
C VAL A 142 14.75 2.82 -9.79
N PRO A 143 15.48 2.06 -10.65
CA PRO A 143 16.38 2.65 -11.64
C PRO A 143 15.66 3.52 -12.67
N PRO A 144 16.40 4.33 -13.45
CA PRO A 144 15.88 5.01 -14.64
C PRO A 144 15.15 4.06 -15.60
N ASN A 145 14.05 4.52 -16.21
CA ASN A 145 13.18 3.78 -17.13
C ASN A 145 12.56 2.50 -16.52
N LYS A 146 12.52 2.42 -15.19
CA LYS A 146 11.82 1.38 -14.44
C LYS A 146 10.65 2.00 -13.68
N GLY A 147 9.78 1.14 -13.17
CA GLY A 147 8.75 1.54 -12.23
C GLY A 147 8.57 0.50 -11.13
N VAL A 148 7.81 0.87 -10.11
CA VAL A 148 7.41 0.00 -9.02
C VAL A 148 5.90 -0.15 -9.01
N ILE A 149 5.42 -1.37 -8.76
CA ILE A 149 4.02 -1.65 -8.44
C ILE A 149 3.93 -2.02 -6.96
N TYR A 150 3.36 -1.10 -6.18
CA TYR A 150 3.14 -1.23 -4.75
C TYR A 150 1.64 -1.38 -4.45
N THR A 151 1.29 -1.97 -3.31
CA THR A 151 -0.11 -2.15 -2.91
C THR A 151 -0.32 -1.72 -1.47
N ALA A 152 -1.51 -1.23 -1.16
CA ALA A 152 -1.93 -0.89 0.18
C ALA A 152 -3.40 -1.22 0.38
N ARG A 153 -3.77 -1.46 1.64
CA ARG A 153 -5.14 -1.80 2.03
C ARG A 153 -5.48 -1.24 3.41
N LYS A 154 -6.76 -1.18 3.73
CA LYS A 154 -7.19 -0.90 5.10
C LYS A 154 -6.69 -1.95 6.09
N THR A 155 -6.60 -1.54 7.34
CA THR A 155 -6.40 -2.46 8.46
C THR A 155 -7.61 -3.38 8.57
N SER A 156 -7.39 -4.67 8.81
CA SER A 156 -8.50 -5.63 8.98
C SER A 156 -9.32 -5.28 10.22
N GLY A 157 -10.64 -5.53 10.19
CA GLY A 157 -11.54 -5.29 11.33
C GLY A 157 -11.84 -3.82 11.69
N ALA A 158 -11.17 -2.83 11.07
CA ALA A 158 -11.37 -1.40 11.39
C ALA A 158 -12.19 -0.67 10.31
N ALA A 159 -13.01 0.32 10.67
CA ALA A 159 -13.73 1.18 9.72
C ALA A 159 -12.81 2.28 9.15
N THR A 160 -11.68 1.87 8.56
CA THR A 160 -10.60 2.76 8.10
C THR A 160 -10.32 2.58 6.60
N GLY A 161 -9.61 3.57 6.03
CA GLY A 161 -9.18 3.58 4.63
C GLY A 161 -7.75 3.07 4.42
N ALA A 162 -7.24 3.28 3.21
CA ALA A 162 -5.82 3.09 2.85
C ALA A 162 -5.22 4.45 2.48
N VAL A 163 -4.46 5.05 3.39
CA VAL A 163 -3.96 6.42 3.30
C VAL A 163 -2.50 6.47 3.74
N GLY A 164 -1.62 6.97 2.89
CA GLY A 164 -0.20 7.05 3.22
C GLY A 164 0.63 7.86 2.25
N VAL A 165 1.91 7.98 2.59
CA VAL A 165 2.92 8.67 1.79
C VAL A 165 4.10 7.74 1.58
N ILE A 166 4.49 7.55 0.32
CA ILE A 166 5.71 6.84 -0.09
C ILE A 166 6.79 7.89 -0.32
N SER A 167 8.01 7.67 0.18
CA SER A 167 9.15 8.56 -0.09
C SER A 167 10.33 7.83 -0.73
N PHE A 168 10.88 8.45 -1.76
CA PHE A 168 12.10 8.04 -2.46
C PHE A 168 13.13 9.17 -2.44
N TYR A 169 14.36 8.85 -2.09
CA TYR A 169 15.50 9.77 -2.16
C TYR A 169 16.19 9.68 -3.52
N ILE A 170 16.59 10.82 -4.06
CA ILE A 170 17.33 10.94 -5.31
C ILE A 170 18.70 11.50 -4.97
N THR A 171 19.63 10.60 -4.63
CA THR A 171 20.94 10.92 -4.06
C THR A 171 21.75 11.89 -4.91
N ASN A 172 21.67 11.78 -6.24
CA ASN A 172 22.42 12.63 -7.17
C ASN A 172 22.04 14.12 -7.11
N GLU A 173 20.88 14.44 -6.56
CA GLU A 173 20.32 15.79 -6.56
C GLU A 173 20.03 16.28 -5.13
N ASP A 174 20.30 15.46 -4.11
CA ASP A 174 19.97 15.72 -2.71
C ASP A 174 18.51 16.20 -2.52
N ILE A 175 17.58 15.42 -3.09
CA ILE A 175 16.14 15.67 -3.00
C ILE A 175 15.36 14.39 -2.70
N THR A 176 14.18 14.54 -2.13
CA THR A 176 13.23 13.44 -1.87
C THR A 176 11.92 13.66 -2.60
N LEU A 177 11.53 12.70 -3.43
CA LEU A 177 10.18 12.58 -3.97
C LEU A 177 9.26 11.93 -2.93
N CYS A 178 8.16 12.60 -2.57
CA CYS A 178 7.08 12.00 -1.79
C CYS A 178 5.79 11.92 -2.60
N VAL A 179 5.10 10.78 -2.49
CA VAL A 179 3.85 10.47 -3.20
C VAL A 179 2.76 10.11 -2.18
N LEU A 180 1.71 10.91 -2.14
CA LEU A 180 0.51 10.69 -1.32
C LEU A 180 -0.49 9.84 -2.10
N PHE A 181 -1.12 8.90 -1.40
CA PHE A 181 -2.36 8.24 -1.81
C PHE A 181 -3.35 8.25 -0.65
N SER A 182 -4.63 8.44 -0.95
CA SER A 182 -5.72 8.41 0.02
C SER A 182 -6.95 7.76 -0.58
N VAL A 183 -7.36 6.65 0.02
CA VAL A 183 -8.61 5.94 -0.25
C VAL A 183 -9.40 5.89 1.07
N PRO A 184 -10.39 6.78 1.27
CA PRO A 184 -11.12 6.87 2.54
C PRO A 184 -12.07 5.69 2.73
N TYR A 185 -12.49 5.48 3.98
CA TYR A 185 -13.55 4.51 4.26
C TYR A 185 -14.92 5.03 3.81
N ASP A 186 -15.32 6.24 4.19
CA ASP A 186 -16.65 6.77 3.89
C ASP A 186 -16.64 7.72 2.69
N TYR A 187 -17.33 7.36 1.60
CA TYR A 187 -17.46 8.17 0.40
C TYR A 187 -18.65 9.14 0.43
N ASN A 188 -19.52 9.08 1.45
CA ASN A 188 -20.55 10.10 1.63
C ASN A 188 -19.94 11.45 2.04
N LEU A 189 -18.79 11.40 2.75
CA LEU A 189 -18.09 12.58 3.27
C LEU A 189 -16.77 12.86 2.57
N TYR A 190 -16.11 11.83 2.02
CA TYR A 190 -14.76 11.94 1.49
C TYR A 190 -14.64 11.42 0.07
N SER A 191 -13.48 11.67 -0.55
CA SER A 191 -13.13 11.20 -1.89
C SER A 191 -11.70 10.71 -1.90
N ASN A 192 -11.33 9.99 -2.97
CA ASN A 192 -9.94 9.65 -3.21
C ASN A 192 -9.11 10.90 -3.46
N TRP A 193 -7.86 10.91 -2.97
CA TRP A 193 -6.91 12.00 -3.19
C TRP A 193 -5.51 11.45 -3.39
N TRP A 194 -4.71 12.11 -4.23
CA TRP A 194 -3.30 11.82 -4.40
C TRP A 194 -2.51 13.11 -4.62
N ASN A 195 -1.21 13.04 -4.38
CA ASN A 195 -0.31 14.15 -4.66
C ASN A 195 1.12 13.65 -4.85
N ALA A 196 1.97 14.48 -5.45
CA ALA A 196 3.40 14.28 -5.49
C ALA A 196 4.10 15.63 -5.24
N LYS A 197 5.22 15.60 -4.52
CA LYS A 197 6.06 16.77 -4.25
C LYS A 197 7.51 16.35 -4.06
N VAL A 198 8.43 17.20 -4.48
CA VAL A 198 9.86 17.06 -4.20
C VAL A 198 10.21 17.97 -3.02
N TYR A 199 10.99 17.44 -2.08
CA TYR A 199 11.58 18.16 -0.96
C TYR A 199 13.09 18.18 -1.11
N GLN A 200 13.74 19.24 -0.65
CA GLN A 200 15.19 19.28 -0.52
C GLN A 200 15.67 18.34 0.61
N GLY A 201 16.80 17.70 0.41
CA GLY A 201 17.43 16.78 1.36
C GLY A 201 16.81 15.38 1.37
N LYS A 202 17.45 14.49 2.13
CA LYS A 202 16.93 13.15 2.47
C LYS A 202 15.82 13.26 3.53
N LYS A 203 14.56 13.01 3.15
CA LYS A 203 13.39 13.20 4.01
C LYS A 203 12.50 11.96 4.04
N TYR A 204 12.40 11.32 5.20
CA TYR A 204 11.48 10.20 5.42
C TYR A 204 10.02 10.68 5.42
N ALA A 205 9.13 9.89 4.84
CA ALA A 205 7.69 10.10 4.95
C ALA A 205 7.26 9.99 6.43
N ASN A 206 6.45 10.95 6.88
CA ASN A 206 5.91 11.03 8.24
C ASN A 206 4.60 11.83 8.24
N TYR A 207 4.03 12.06 9.43
CA TYR A 207 2.80 12.84 9.59
C TYR A 207 2.89 14.23 8.95
N ASN A 208 4.02 14.94 9.09
CA ASN A 208 4.18 16.28 8.52
C ASN A 208 4.19 16.25 6.99
N ALA A 209 4.84 15.24 6.38
CA ALA A 209 4.81 15.05 4.93
C ALA A 209 3.39 14.71 4.43
N TYR A 210 2.65 13.88 5.18
CA TYR A 210 1.23 13.61 4.92
C TYR A 210 0.40 14.89 4.98
N ASN A 211 0.51 15.66 6.06
CA ASN A 211 -0.26 16.88 6.28
C ASN A 211 0.00 17.92 5.18
N ASP A 212 1.27 18.13 4.81
CA ASP A 212 1.63 19.04 3.72
C ASP A 212 1.04 18.58 2.38
N LEU A 213 1.24 17.31 2.00
CA LEU A 213 0.73 16.78 0.74
C LEU A 213 -0.80 16.78 0.64
N TYR A 214 -1.48 16.53 1.77
CA TYR A 214 -2.93 16.38 1.81
C TYR A 214 -3.67 17.72 1.98
N TYR A 215 -3.16 18.63 2.81
CA TYR A 215 -3.87 19.88 3.15
C TYR A 215 -3.24 21.14 2.54
N SER A 216 -1.93 21.15 2.30
CA SER A 216 -1.21 22.40 1.99
C SER A 216 -0.61 22.47 0.58
N SER A 217 -0.58 21.35 -0.15
CA SER A 217 0.10 21.24 -1.45
C SER A 217 -0.84 20.93 -2.62
N SER A 218 -2.12 21.31 -2.50
CA SER A 218 -3.17 21.16 -3.53
C SER A 218 -3.22 19.75 -4.14
N PRO A 219 -3.71 18.75 -3.37
CA PRO A 219 -3.82 17.39 -3.88
C PRO A 219 -4.81 17.31 -5.05
N PHE A 220 -4.62 16.30 -5.90
CA PHE A 220 -5.54 15.96 -6.97
C PHE A 220 -6.57 14.96 -6.48
N LYS A 221 -7.82 15.16 -6.88
CA LYS A 221 -8.89 14.19 -6.61
C LYS A 221 -8.65 12.92 -7.43
N GLY A 222 -8.93 11.76 -6.85
CA GLY A 222 -9.08 10.52 -7.60
C GLY A 222 -10.39 10.55 -8.36
N ASP A 223 -10.36 11.11 -9.56
CA ASP A 223 -11.52 11.40 -10.39
C ASP A 223 -11.48 10.69 -11.76
N ASN A 224 -10.56 9.71 -11.90
CA ASN A 224 -10.29 8.98 -13.14
C ASN A 224 -9.77 9.86 -14.28
N ARG A 225 -9.22 11.05 -13.99
CA ARG A 225 -8.61 11.95 -14.98
C ARG A 225 -7.10 12.04 -14.78
N TYR A 226 -6.40 12.30 -15.88
CA TYR A 226 -4.98 12.60 -15.82
C TYR A 226 -4.76 14.03 -15.34
N HIS A 227 -3.89 14.19 -14.35
CA HIS A 227 -3.40 15.49 -13.90
C HIS A 227 -1.90 15.55 -14.08
N SER A 228 -1.36 16.77 -14.22
CA SER A 228 0.08 17.00 -14.30
C SER A 228 0.46 18.20 -13.43
N LYS A 229 1.61 18.15 -12.79
CA LYS A 229 2.18 19.29 -12.05
C LYS A 229 3.70 19.29 -12.10
N SER A 230 4.26 20.50 -12.10
CA SER A 230 5.67 20.69 -11.74
C SER A 230 5.87 20.33 -10.28
N LEU A 231 6.98 19.68 -9.98
CA LEU A 231 7.41 19.35 -8.62
C LEU A 231 8.54 20.27 -8.13
N GLY A 232 8.96 21.23 -8.97
CA GLY A 232 10.24 21.94 -8.79
C GLY A 232 11.43 21.07 -9.21
N TRP A 233 12.65 21.60 -9.13
CA TRP A 233 13.90 20.84 -9.37
C TRP A 233 13.98 20.19 -10.77
N HIS A 234 13.29 20.78 -11.76
CA HIS A 234 13.11 20.22 -13.10
C HIS A 234 12.37 18.87 -13.13
N TYR A 235 11.59 18.53 -12.09
CA TYR A 235 10.75 17.35 -12.08
C TYR A 235 9.29 17.70 -12.40
N THR A 236 8.61 16.79 -13.10
CA THR A 236 7.17 16.85 -13.36
C THR A 236 6.56 15.50 -13.02
N ALA A 237 5.38 15.54 -12.39
CA ALA A 237 4.52 14.39 -12.22
C ALA A 237 3.36 14.44 -13.20
N LYS A 238 3.04 13.31 -13.84
CA LYS A 238 1.78 13.08 -14.55
C LYS A 238 1.16 11.81 -14.01
N GLY A 239 -0.09 11.87 -13.57
CA GLY A 239 -0.74 10.70 -12.99
C GLY A 239 -2.25 10.71 -13.07
N VAL A 240 -2.84 9.55 -12.79
CA VAL A 240 -4.28 9.32 -12.72
C VAL A 240 -4.57 8.42 -11.53
N MET A 241 -5.59 8.77 -10.76
CA MET A 241 -6.10 7.93 -9.68
C MET A 241 -7.59 7.68 -9.91
N SER A 242 -8.03 6.43 -9.72
CA SER A 242 -9.45 6.10 -9.82
C SER A 242 -10.25 6.60 -8.61
N SER A 243 -11.56 6.70 -8.77
CA SER A 243 -12.48 7.20 -7.71
C SER A 243 -13.03 6.10 -6.79
N SER A 244 -12.68 4.84 -7.02
CA SER A 244 -13.23 3.67 -6.32
C SER A 244 -12.49 3.34 -5.02
N GLY A 245 -13.17 2.66 -4.09
CA GLY A 245 -12.57 2.06 -2.90
C GLY A 245 -11.66 0.87 -3.19
N THR A 246 -11.80 0.25 -4.36
CA THR A 246 -10.76 -0.62 -4.97
C THR A 246 -10.08 0.21 -6.06
N GLY A 247 -9.06 0.94 -5.65
CA GLY A 247 -8.45 1.99 -6.44
C GLY A 247 -7.17 1.59 -7.17
N TYR A 248 -6.75 2.42 -8.11
CA TYR A 248 -5.38 2.45 -8.61
C TYR A 248 -4.88 3.90 -8.65
N LEU A 249 -3.57 4.08 -8.53
CA LEU A 249 -2.84 5.31 -8.83
C LEU A 249 -1.71 4.96 -9.80
N GLN A 250 -1.73 5.52 -11.00
CA GLN A 250 -0.61 5.45 -11.93
C GLN A 250 0.07 6.81 -11.95
N LEU A 251 1.38 6.85 -11.73
CA LEU A 251 2.16 8.08 -11.65
C LEU A 251 3.46 7.92 -12.44
N SER A 252 3.72 8.84 -13.35
CA SER A 252 4.98 9.00 -14.06
C SER A 252 5.71 10.22 -13.50
N VAL A 253 6.97 10.04 -13.11
CA VAL A 253 7.84 11.10 -12.64
C VAL A 253 8.99 11.27 -13.63
N LYS A 254 9.02 12.42 -14.29
CA LYS A 254 10.01 12.76 -15.30
C LYS A 254 10.91 13.89 -14.79
N LYS A 255 12.22 13.81 -15.07
CA LYS A 255 13.11 14.97 -15.04
C LYS A 255 13.11 15.58 -16.44
N GLN A 256 12.79 16.87 -16.53
CA GLN A 256 12.80 17.67 -17.75
C GLN A 256 14.24 17.92 -18.22
#